data_AF-A0A3N5EZE7-F1
#
_entry.id   AF-A0A3N5EZE7-F1
#
_cell.length_a   1.000
_cell.length_b   1.000
_cell.length_c   1.000
_cell.angle_alpha   90.00
_cell.angle_beta   90.00
_cell.angle_gamma   90.00
#
_symmetry.space_group_name_H-M   'P 1'
#
loop_
_entity.id
_entity.type
_entity.pdbx_description
1 polymer ?
#
loop_
_entity_poly.entity_id
_entity_poly.type
_entity_poly.pdbx_seq_one_letter_code
_entity_poly.pdbx_strand_id
1 'polypeptide(L)'
;MHAPKVTMRFCRLVFSLFVFAGSLCTAQTNSSVAHPDSLVKFAHRYLSRGSTDTARALFEAALSATPAAGQARLGLLQVAAAQEEWGDALEMSEEILKEDAGDIAAHYYAGISERELGTQRAGPMRKMAWGRAREHFEAAIAKDSLFKDVLFQLARLMEYDEKWEEAFVLAHRQILLRPDQVDAQVGLFRLYRHYIAETDPDEALPWLQSLGSDYGHYFTAEVLRRTRRFTDAESILVQLLKQPSLIPAQAGYLSLARTYASQNDDARAEACYWKGVDSISSWLGAALIFEDLKYVISNRELEQYNSLSSDRQKRAFFHGFWGRRDPMPAAAINYRLIEHFHRYIQAEEEFEFYGFRTGFSNPDRTKVLKQPKAFYLNKEFNDPGLIFLRQGPADKIERTMGNLSTFGLTSIDPHESWLYYAYGDEPQRIFHFARRNTAANNWRLTPLPGDPGLLDNEMLENLAIYDARYFRLQQGNSLESMKLVADLQRDEEEAVATALTTDRHVWDKGTTEFFVPHA
;
A
#
# COMPACT_ATOMS: atom_id res chain seq x y z
N MET A 1 -14.09 -69.33 -9.86
CA MET A 1 -15.32 -69.89 -10.48
C MET A 1 -16.43 -68.85 -10.26
N HIS A 2 -17.04 -68.28 -11.30
CA HIS A 2 -18.13 -68.83 -12.13
C HIS A 2 -19.48 -68.92 -11.40
N ALA A 3 -20.31 -67.88 -11.56
CA ALA A 3 -21.78 -67.91 -11.54
C ALA A 3 -22.33 -66.70 -12.34
N PRO A 4 -23.52 -66.74 -13.00
CA PRO A 4 -23.78 -65.85 -14.15
C PRO A 4 -25.13 -65.08 -14.19
N LYS A 5 -25.19 -64.14 -15.15
CA LYS A 5 -26.25 -63.74 -16.11
C LYS A 5 -27.68 -64.35 -16.03
N VAL A 6 -28.77 -63.77 -16.56
CA VAL A 6 -29.20 -62.42 -17.10
C VAL A 6 -30.71 -62.49 -17.41
N THR A 7 -31.48 -61.41 -17.19
CA THR A 7 -32.74 -61.03 -17.89
C THR A 7 -32.99 -59.54 -17.58
N MET A 8 -33.29 -58.57 -18.47
CA MET A 8 -34.11 -58.46 -19.72
C MET A 8 -35.63 -58.67 -19.49
N ARG A 9 -36.56 -57.80 -19.96
CA ARG A 9 -36.45 -56.56 -20.78
C ARG A 9 -37.77 -55.75 -20.78
N PHE A 10 -37.69 -54.42 -21.02
CA PHE A 10 -38.71 -53.54 -21.66
C PHE A 10 -40.02 -53.24 -20.85
N CYS A 11 -40.86 -52.21 -21.13
CA CYS A 11 -40.95 -51.26 -22.27
C CYS A 11 -41.70 -49.92 -21.95
N ARG A 12 -41.24 -48.77 -22.51
CA ARG A 12 -42.01 -47.59 -23.05
C ARG A 12 -43.03 -46.85 -22.12
N LEU A 13 -43.61 -45.65 -22.36
CA LEU A 13 -43.76 -44.59 -23.41
C LEU A 13 -44.21 -43.27 -22.64
N VAL A 14 -44.21 -41.98 -23.04
CA VAL A 14 -43.50 -41.08 -24.00
C VAL A 14 -43.94 -39.59 -23.81
N PHE A 15 -43.03 -38.60 -23.98
CA PHE A 15 -43.28 -37.14 -24.19
C PHE A 15 -44.02 -36.35 -23.07
N SER A 16 -44.04 -35.00 -22.98
CA SER A 16 -43.50 -33.87 -23.78
C SER A 16 -42.64 -32.95 -22.88
N LEU A 17 -41.58 -32.22 -23.29
CA LEU A 17 -41.31 -31.39 -24.48
C LEU A 17 -41.90 -29.97 -24.39
N PHE A 18 -41.09 -29.01 -23.93
CA PHE A 18 -40.94 -27.68 -24.56
C PHE A 18 -39.53 -27.11 -24.33
N VAL A 19 -38.96 -26.51 -25.37
CA VAL A 19 -37.63 -25.89 -25.38
C VAL A 19 -37.80 -24.47 -25.91
N PHE A 20 -37.10 -23.50 -25.33
CA PHE A 20 -36.87 -22.21 -25.97
C PHE A 20 -35.39 -22.08 -26.34
N ALA A 21 -35.10 -22.19 -27.64
CA ALA A 21 -33.75 -22.02 -28.18
C ALA A 21 -33.59 -20.58 -28.70
N GLY A 22 -32.48 -19.93 -28.36
CA GLY A 22 -32.19 -18.55 -28.75
C GLY A 22 -30.75 -18.37 -29.21
N SER A 23 -30.53 -18.51 -30.52
CA SER A 23 -29.37 -17.95 -31.24
C SER A 23 -27.96 -18.35 -30.76
N LEU A 24 -27.73 -19.64 -30.51
CA LEU A 24 -26.39 -20.20 -30.77
C LEU A 24 -26.19 -20.29 -32.29
N CYS A 25 -25.84 -19.16 -32.92
CA CYS A 25 -25.46 -19.12 -34.32
C CYS A 25 -24.14 -19.88 -34.50
N THR A 26 -24.21 -21.08 -35.10
CA THR A 26 -23.06 -21.83 -35.60
C THR A 26 -22.48 -21.14 -36.83
N ALA A 27 -21.89 -19.95 -36.64
CA ALA A 27 -21.01 -19.37 -37.62
C ALA A 27 -19.76 -20.28 -37.73
N GLN A 28 -19.47 -20.77 -38.92
CA GLN A 28 -18.16 -21.35 -39.24
C GLN A 28 -17.13 -20.21 -39.36
N THR A 29 -16.86 -19.52 -38.24
CA THR A 29 -15.63 -18.75 -38.13
C THR A 29 -14.49 -19.76 -38.08
N ASN A 30 -13.70 -19.85 -39.15
CA ASN A 30 -12.37 -20.43 -39.08
C ASN A 30 -11.67 -19.81 -37.87
N SER A 31 -11.34 -20.61 -36.86
CA SER A 31 -10.57 -20.17 -35.71
C SER A 31 -9.12 -19.97 -36.15
N SER A 32 -8.86 -18.86 -36.87
CA SER A 32 -7.50 -18.39 -37.08
C SER A 32 -6.88 -18.24 -35.69
N VAL A 33 -5.76 -18.93 -35.47
CA VAL A 33 -4.91 -18.71 -34.30
C VAL A 33 -4.72 -17.20 -34.17
N ALA A 34 -5.14 -16.63 -33.05
CA ALA A 34 -5.15 -15.17 -32.89
C ALA A 34 -3.73 -14.65 -33.12
N HIS A 35 -3.56 -13.77 -34.13
CA HIS A 35 -2.24 -13.38 -34.59
C HIS A 35 -1.37 -12.92 -33.41
N PRO A 36 -0.08 -13.31 -33.30
CA PRO A 36 0.74 -13.03 -32.12
C PRO A 36 0.71 -11.56 -31.69
N ASP A 37 0.77 -10.62 -32.64
CA ASP A 37 0.68 -9.17 -32.38
C ASP A 37 -0.67 -8.75 -31.78
N SER A 38 -1.75 -9.47 -32.12
CA SER A 38 -3.08 -9.27 -31.55
C SER A 38 -3.11 -9.71 -30.10
N LEU A 39 -2.54 -10.88 -29.78
CA LEU A 39 -2.38 -11.37 -28.40
C LEU A 39 -1.55 -10.39 -27.56
N VAL A 40 -0.39 -9.94 -28.06
CA VAL A 40 0.44 -8.90 -27.45
C VAL A 40 -0.36 -7.61 -27.20
N LYS A 41 -1.13 -7.15 -28.20
CA LYS A 41 -1.99 -5.96 -28.08
C LYS A 41 -3.18 -6.14 -27.14
N PHE A 42 -3.62 -7.36 -26.83
CA PHE A 42 -4.56 -7.62 -25.74
C PHE A 42 -3.83 -7.68 -24.38
N ALA A 43 -2.69 -8.36 -24.30
CA ALA A 43 -1.89 -8.51 -23.09
C ALA A 43 -1.50 -7.15 -22.49
N HIS A 44 -0.95 -6.21 -23.28
CA HIS A 44 -0.66 -4.85 -22.79
C HIS A 44 -1.90 -4.10 -22.29
N ARG A 45 -3.10 -4.36 -22.84
CA ARG A 45 -4.37 -3.75 -22.39
C ARG A 45 -4.94 -4.38 -21.11
N TYR A 46 -4.52 -5.60 -20.76
CA TYR A 46 -4.78 -6.20 -19.45
C TYR A 46 -3.74 -5.74 -18.43
N LEU A 47 -2.46 -5.67 -18.82
CA LEU A 47 -1.38 -5.16 -17.97
C LEU A 47 -1.60 -3.70 -17.57
N SER A 48 -2.01 -2.83 -18.51
CA SER A 48 -2.36 -1.42 -18.23
C SER A 48 -3.65 -1.25 -17.39
N ARG A 49 -4.24 -2.35 -16.91
CA ARG A 49 -5.38 -2.40 -15.98
C ARG A 49 -5.05 -3.17 -14.70
N GLY A 50 -3.78 -3.52 -14.48
CA GLY A 50 -3.34 -4.34 -13.35
C GLY A 50 -3.80 -5.80 -13.41
N SER A 51 -4.31 -6.28 -14.56
CA SER A 51 -4.74 -7.67 -14.76
C SER A 51 -3.55 -8.55 -15.17
N THR A 52 -2.55 -8.63 -14.30
CA THR A 52 -1.23 -9.23 -14.59
C THR A 52 -1.31 -10.69 -15.04
N ASP A 53 -2.10 -11.54 -14.37
CA ASP A 53 -2.20 -12.96 -14.70
C ASP A 53 -2.80 -13.19 -16.10
N THR A 54 -3.77 -12.35 -16.48
CA THR A 54 -4.36 -12.39 -17.83
C THR A 54 -3.39 -11.86 -18.89
N ALA A 55 -2.56 -10.87 -18.55
CA ALA A 55 -1.49 -10.40 -19.42
C ALA A 55 -0.40 -11.47 -19.60
N ARG A 56 0.01 -12.15 -18.53
CA ARG A 56 0.99 -13.25 -18.53
C ARG A 56 0.61 -14.34 -19.53
N ALA A 57 -0.58 -14.93 -19.35
CA ALA A 57 -1.08 -16.00 -20.21
C ALA A 57 -1.19 -15.59 -21.69
N LEU A 58 -1.50 -14.32 -21.98
CA LEU A 58 -1.57 -13.80 -23.36
C LEU A 58 -0.18 -13.57 -23.99
N PHE A 59 0.83 -13.16 -23.21
CA PHE A 59 2.22 -13.08 -23.69
C PHE A 59 2.86 -14.46 -23.85
N GLU A 60 2.62 -15.39 -22.93
CA GLU A 60 3.04 -16.80 -23.03
C GLU A 60 2.45 -17.48 -24.27
N ALA A 61 1.17 -17.25 -24.55
CA ALA A 61 0.52 -17.73 -25.78
C ALA A 61 1.13 -17.11 -27.04
N ALA A 62 1.50 -15.82 -27.02
CA ALA A 62 2.16 -15.16 -28.15
C ALA A 62 3.57 -15.72 -28.41
N LEU A 63 4.36 -15.99 -27.36
CA LEU A 63 5.68 -16.62 -27.49
C LEU A 63 5.58 -18.08 -27.94
N SER A 64 4.59 -18.82 -27.45
CA SER A 64 4.31 -20.19 -27.89
C SER A 64 3.95 -20.27 -29.37
N ALA A 65 3.28 -19.24 -29.90
CA ALA A 65 2.96 -19.12 -31.33
C ALA A 65 4.13 -18.56 -32.16
N THR A 66 5.03 -17.76 -31.58
CA THR A 66 6.22 -17.20 -32.26
C THR A 66 7.34 -16.92 -31.25
N PRO A 67 8.32 -17.83 -31.07
CA PRO A 67 9.41 -17.67 -30.09
C PRO A 67 10.34 -16.48 -30.31
N ALA A 68 10.30 -15.88 -31.50
CA ALA A 68 11.02 -14.66 -31.86
C ALA A 68 10.25 -13.35 -31.55
N ALA A 69 9.08 -13.43 -30.90
CA ALA A 69 8.28 -12.25 -30.54
C ALA A 69 8.89 -11.48 -29.35
N GLY A 70 9.96 -10.72 -29.60
CA GLY A 70 10.66 -9.92 -28.57
C GLY A 70 9.75 -8.98 -27.77
N GLN A 71 8.71 -8.41 -28.40
CA GLN A 71 7.68 -7.62 -27.71
C GLN A 71 6.88 -8.42 -26.67
N ALA A 72 6.71 -9.74 -26.85
CA ALA A 72 6.08 -10.60 -25.87
C ALA A 72 7.03 -11.00 -24.73
N ARG A 73 8.35 -11.11 -24.98
CA ARG A 73 9.37 -11.26 -23.91
C ARG A 73 9.43 -10.00 -23.04
N LEU A 74 9.53 -8.83 -23.66
CA LEU A 74 9.39 -7.54 -22.99
C LEU A 74 8.04 -7.41 -22.25
N GLY A 75 6.97 -8.00 -22.80
CA GLY A 75 5.68 -8.14 -22.14
C GLY A 75 5.74 -8.93 -20.83
N LEU A 76 6.35 -10.11 -20.83
CA LEU A 76 6.54 -10.93 -19.62
C LEU A 76 7.43 -10.23 -18.59
N LEU A 77 8.52 -9.59 -19.02
CA LEU A 77 9.37 -8.77 -18.14
C LEU A 77 8.55 -7.66 -17.44
N GLN A 78 7.69 -6.96 -18.19
CA GLN A 78 6.79 -5.94 -17.63
C GLN A 78 5.75 -6.54 -16.67
N VAL A 79 5.32 -7.80 -16.87
CA VAL A 79 4.40 -8.49 -15.97
C VAL A 79 5.10 -8.93 -14.69
N ALA A 80 6.28 -9.56 -14.76
CA ALA A 80 7.07 -9.95 -13.59
C ALA A 80 7.41 -8.74 -12.70
N ALA A 81 7.86 -7.64 -13.31
CA ALA A 81 8.09 -6.38 -12.60
C ALA A 81 6.81 -5.76 -12.01
N ALA A 82 5.64 -6.01 -12.59
CA ALA A 82 4.35 -5.58 -12.04
C ALA A 82 3.76 -6.54 -10.98
N GLN A 83 4.33 -7.75 -10.83
CA GLN A 83 4.02 -8.72 -9.78
C GLN A 83 5.09 -8.77 -8.67
N GLU A 84 6.05 -7.83 -8.70
CA GLU A 84 7.20 -7.72 -7.80
C GLU A 84 8.12 -8.96 -7.78
N GLU A 85 8.13 -9.71 -8.90
CA GLU A 85 8.98 -10.89 -9.13
C GLU A 85 10.40 -10.46 -9.55
N TRP A 86 11.10 -9.74 -8.68
CA TRP A 86 12.37 -9.06 -9.00
C TRP A 86 13.52 -10.01 -9.41
N GLY A 87 13.46 -11.29 -9.05
CA GLY A 87 14.43 -12.28 -9.52
C GLY A 87 14.24 -12.59 -11.01
N ASP A 88 13.07 -13.09 -11.34
CA ASP A 88 12.61 -13.43 -12.69
C ASP A 88 12.69 -12.23 -13.64
N ALA A 89 12.33 -11.03 -13.16
CA ALA A 89 12.46 -9.78 -13.91
C ALA A 89 13.93 -9.38 -14.17
N LEU A 90 14.86 -9.66 -13.25
CA LEU A 90 16.28 -9.45 -13.50
C LEU A 90 16.82 -10.45 -14.52
N GLU A 91 16.50 -11.74 -14.38
CA GLU A 91 16.93 -12.80 -15.30
C GLU A 91 16.45 -12.53 -16.73
N MET A 92 15.16 -12.22 -16.92
CA MET A 92 14.60 -11.82 -18.22
C MET A 92 15.25 -10.54 -18.79
N SER A 93 15.62 -9.58 -17.92
CA SER A 93 16.34 -8.38 -18.37
C SER A 93 17.75 -8.73 -18.85
N GLU A 94 18.49 -9.58 -18.12
CA GLU A 94 19.81 -10.03 -18.55
C GLU A 94 19.76 -10.87 -19.83
N GLU A 95 18.72 -11.68 -20.05
CA GLU A 95 18.54 -12.40 -21.32
C GLU A 95 18.38 -11.44 -22.50
N ILE A 96 17.55 -10.41 -22.36
CA ILE A 96 17.39 -9.39 -23.41
C ILE A 96 18.70 -8.62 -23.64
N LEU A 97 19.45 -8.26 -22.58
CA LEU A 97 20.73 -7.58 -22.71
C LEU A 97 21.86 -8.46 -23.29
N LYS A 98 21.70 -9.79 -23.33
CA LYS A 98 22.59 -10.71 -24.06
C LYS A 98 22.29 -10.73 -25.57
N GLU A 99 21.06 -10.39 -25.99
CA GLU A 99 20.67 -10.26 -27.40
C GLU A 99 20.87 -8.82 -27.93
N ASP A 100 20.47 -7.81 -27.17
CA ASP A 100 20.72 -6.37 -27.43
C ASP A 100 21.15 -5.65 -26.14
N ALA A 101 22.46 -5.50 -25.97
CA ALA A 101 23.06 -4.73 -24.86
C ALA A 101 22.75 -3.22 -24.89
N GLY A 102 21.95 -2.74 -25.86
CA GLY A 102 21.44 -1.39 -25.95
C GLY A 102 19.97 -1.23 -25.54
N ASP A 103 19.24 -2.30 -25.18
CA ASP A 103 17.80 -2.23 -24.89
C ASP A 103 17.51 -1.40 -23.61
N ILE A 104 16.86 -0.26 -23.83
CA ILE A 104 16.54 0.75 -22.80
C ILE A 104 15.55 0.19 -21.76
N ALA A 105 14.62 -0.67 -22.19
CA ALA A 105 13.61 -1.26 -21.32
C ALA A 105 14.22 -2.33 -20.41
N ALA A 106 15.10 -3.19 -20.95
CA ALA A 106 15.81 -4.20 -20.17
C ALA A 106 16.77 -3.54 -19.16
N HIS A 107 17.51 -2.49 -19.55
CA HIS A 107 18.28 -1.68 -18.60
C HIS A 107 17.39 -1.07 -17.51
N TYR A 108 16.27 -0.44 -17.87
CA TYR A 108 15.33 0.15 -16.91
C TYR A 108 14.80 -0.89 -15.89
N TYR A 109 14.41 -2.08 -16.33
CA TYR A 109 13.87 -3.12 -15.44
C TYR A 109 14.94 -3.86 -14.64
N ALA A 110 16.14 -4.06 -15.18
CA ALA A 110 17.29 -4.55 -14.42
C ALA A 110 17.67 -3.58 -13.28
N GLY A 111 17.67 -2.26 -13.56
CA GLY A 111 17.94 -1.22 -12.57
C GLY A 111 16.94 -1.24 -11.40
N ILE A 112 15.64 -1.35 -11.68
CA ILE A 112 14.61 -1.52 -10.64
C ILE A 112 14.83 -2.82 -9.86
N SER A 113 15.04 -3.94 -10.56
CA SER A 113 15.14 -5.26 -9.95
C SER A 113 16.34 -5.37 -9.01
N GLU A 114 17.51 -4.84 -9.39
CA GLU A 114 18.69 -4.79 -8.52
C GLU A 114 18.55 -3.79 -7.36
N ARG A 115 17.80 -2.69 -7.53
CA ARG A 115 17.46 -1.79 -6.41
C ARG A 115 16.65 -2.54 -5.35
N GLU A 116 15.53 -3.16 -5.75
CA GLU A 116 14.60 -3.79 -4.81
C GLU A 116 15.17 -5.10 -4.24
N LEU A 117 15.90 -5.92 -5.02
CA LEU A 117 16.70 -7.04 -4.50
C LEU A 117 17.81 -6.57 -3.55
N GLY A 118 18.39 -5.39 -3.77
CA GLY A 118 19.37 -4.78 -2.89
C GLY A 118 18.83 -4.48 -1.48
N THR A 119 17.54 -4.15 -1.35
CA THR A 119 16.90 -3.96 -0.02
C THR A 119 16.95 -5.25 0.83
N GLN A 120 16.84 -6.40 0.17
CA GLN A 120 16.85 -7.73 0.80
C GLN A 120 18.28 -8.20 1.14
N ARG A 121 19.31 -7.53 0.60
CA ARG A 121 20.73 -7.82 0.83
C ARG A 121 21.28 -6.95 1.97
N ALA A 122 22.39 -7.37 2.56
CA ALA A 122 23.07 -6.66 3.65
C ALA A 122 24.52 -6.31 3.27
N GLY A 123 25.07 -5.26 3.91
CA GLY A 123 26.49 -4.91 3.83
C GLY A 123 27.02 -4.76 2.39
N PRO A 124 28.18 -5.37 2.05
CA PRO A 124 28.76 -5.29 0.70
C PRO A 124 27.83 -5.78 -0.42
N MET A 125 26.99 -6.79 -0.18
CA MET A 125 26.08 -7.33 -1.20
C MET A 125 24.98 -6.34 -1.59
N ARG A 126 24.55 -5.48 -0.64
CA ARG A 126 23.63 -4.36 -0.93
C ARG A 126 24.31 -3.32 -1.80
N LYS A 127 25.50 -2.85 -1.40
CA LYS A 127 26.28 -1.85 -2.17
C LYS A 127 26.61 -2.32 -3.58
N MET A 128 26.90 -3.61 -3.77
CA MET A 128 27.13 -4.19 -5.10
C MET A 128 25.85 -4.26 -5.96
N ALA A 129 24.70 -4.54 -5.35
CA ALA A 129 23.39 -4.51 -6.03
C ALA A 129 23.06 -3.09 -6.51
N TRP A 130 23.18 -2.12 -5.61
CA TRP A 130 22.87 -0.72 -5.88
C TRP A 130 23.88 -0.06 -6.83
N GLY A 131 25.14 -0.52 -6.85
CA GLY A 131 26.10 -0.19 -7.91
C GLY A 131 25.59 -0.59 -9.30
N ARG A 132 25.23 -1.88 -9.50
CA ARG A 132 24.64 -2.33 -10.78
C ARG A 132 23.32 -1.63 -11.10
N ALA A 133 22.47 -1.38 -10.11
CA ALA A 133 21.24 -0.63 -10.31
C ALA A 133 21.51 0.78 -10.88
N ARG A 134 22.52 1.48 -10.33
CA ARG A 134 22.97 2.79 -10.84
C ARG A 134 23.50 2.67 -12.27
N GLU A 135 24.39 1.71 -12.56
CA GLU A 135 24.93 1.45 -13.91
C GLU A 135 23.82 1.20 -14.95
N HIS A 136 22.81 0.39 -14.61
CA HIS A 136 21.68 0.11 -15.49
C HIS A 136 20.79 1.36 -15.72
N PHE A 137 20.50 2.15 -14.69
CA PHE A 137 19.75 3.39 -14.85
C PHE A 137 20.53 4.43 -15.67
N GLU A 138 21.83 4.60 -15.41
CA GLU A 138 22.69 5.52 -16.16
C GLU A 138 22.80 5.13 -17.64
N ALA A 139 22.89 3.83 -17.95
CA ALA A 139 22.84 3.33 -19.32
C ALA A 139 21.50 3.64 -20.03
N ALA A 140 20.36 3.48 -19.34
CA ALA A 140 19.06 3.85 -19.89
C ALA A 140 18.94 5.38 -20.10
N ILE A 141 19.36 6.19 -19.13
CA ILE A 141 19.36 7.67 -19.19
C ILE A 141 20.25 8.18 -20.34
N ALA A 142 21.40 7.55 -20.57
CA ALA A 142 22.32 7.90 -21.66
C ALA A 142 21.78 7.56 -23.06
N LYS A 143 20.75 6.70 -23.16
CA LYS A 143 20.03 6.41 -24.41
C LYS A 143 18.79 7.28 -24.57
N ASP A 144 17.93 7.34 -23.55
CA ASP A 144 16.75 8.20 -23.51
C ASP A 144 16.38 8.59 -22.06
N SER A 145 16.74 9.81 -21.66
CA SER A 145 16.35 10.38 -20.36
C SER A 145 14.85 10.67 -20.19
N LEU A 146 14.04 10.52 -21.26
CA LEU A 146 12.57 10.62 -21.23
C LEU A 146 11.89 9.24 -21.13
N PHE A 147 12.66 8.14 -21.09
CA PHE A 147 12.13 6.79 -21.03
C PHE A 147 11.46 6.53 -19.68
N LYS A 148 10.12 6.46 -19.68
CA LYS A 148 9.30 6.33 -18.46
C LYS A 148 9.74 7.37 -17.41
N ASP A 149 9.80 6.96 -16.16
CA ASP A 149 10.20 7.73 -14.98
C ASP A 149 11.66 7.41 -14.55
N VAL A 150 12.55 7.08 -15.50
CA VAL A 150 13.90 6.57 -15.21
C VAL A 150 14.75 7.46 -14.30
N LEU A 151 14.64 8.80 -14.39
CA LEU A 151 15.37 9.69 -13.49
C LEU A 151 14.80 9.63 -12.06
N PHE A 152 13.47 9.44 -11.91
CA PHE A 152 12.85 9.23 -10.60
C PHE A 152 13.14 7.83 -10.04
N GLN A 153 13.26 6.80 -10.88
CA GLN A 153 13.70 5.47 -10.44
C GLN A 153 15.16 5.49 -9.95
N LEU A 154 16.03 6.30 -10.57
CA LEU A 154 17.36 6.59 -10.05
C LEU A 154 17.30 7.47 -8.78
N ALA A 155 16.40 8.46 -8.70
CA ALA A 155 16.21 9.27 -7.49
C ALA A 155 15.85 8.40 -6.27
N ARG A 156 14.98 7.40 -6.44
CA ARG A 156 14.65 6.39 -5.41
C ARG A 156 15.83 5.49 -5.03
N LEU A 157 16.80 5.29 -5.93
CA LEU A 157 18.06 4.62 -5.57
C LEU A 157 18.97 5.53 -4.74
N MET A 158 18.94 6.85 -4.98
CA MET A 158 19.70 7.82 -4.18
C MET A 158 19.09 7.98 -2.78
N GLU A 159 17.76 8.04 -2.69
CA GLU A 159 16.96 7.96 -1.46
C GLU A 159 17.37 6.73 -0.60
N TYR A 160 17.47 5.55 -1.22
CA TYR A 160 17.88 4.31 -0.54
C TYR A 160 19.33 4.33 -0.02
N ASP A 161 20.20 5.18 -0.61
CA ASP A 161 21.59 5.45 -0.19
C ASP A 161 21.70 6.69 0.74
N GLU A 162 20.57 7.26 1.20
CA GLU A 162 20.47 8.52 2.00
C GLU A 162 21.07 9.77 1.30
N LYS A 163 21.24 9.72 -0.02
CA LYS A 163 21.78 10.79 -0.88
C LYS A 163 20.71 11.81 -1.28
N TRP A 164 20.15 12.50 -0.30
CA TRP A 164 19.00 13.41 -0.48
C TRP A 164 19.18 14.42 -1.62
N GLU A 165 20.32 15.10 -1.72
CA GLU A 165 20.55 16.09 -2.79
C GLU A 165 20.58 15.48 -4.20
N GLU A 166 21.25 14.33 -4.39
CA GLU A 166 21.22 13.59 -5.67
C GLU A 166 19.77 13.17 -6.00
N ALA A 167 19.01 12.70 -4.99
CA ALA A 167 17.61 12.28 -5.14
C ALA A 167 16.70 13.44 -5.58
N PHE A 168 16.76 14.58 -4.90
CA PHE A 168 15.94 15.75 -5.22
C PHE A 168 16.26 16.32 -6.60
N VAL A 169 17.54 16.45 -6.97
CA VAL A 169 17.94 16.94 -8.31
C VAL A 169 17.39 16.04 -9.42
N LEU A 170 17.45 14.72 -9.25
CA LEU A 170 16.94 13.76 -10.21
C LEU A 170 15.40 13.76 -10.30
N ALA A 171 14.71 13.82 -9.15
CA ALA A 171 13.25 13.84 -9.10
C ALA A 171 12.67 15.14 -9.68
N HIS A 172 13.25 16.31 -9.35
CA HIS A 172 12.89 17.60 -9.98
C HIS A 172 13.13 17.58 -11.49
N ARG A 173 14.23 16.96 -11.95
CA ARG A 173 14.52 16.81 -13.37
C ARG A 173 13.52 15.89 -14.08
N GLN A 174 13.04 14.82 -13.44
CA GLN A 174 11.99 13.96 -14.01
C GLN A 174 10.71 14.78 -14.25
N ILE A 175 10.22 15.50 -13.25
CA ILE A 175 8.93 16.22 -13.37
C ILE A 175 9.01 17.41 -14.33
N LEU A 176 10.18 18.05 -14.47
CA LEU A 176 10.42 19.11 -15.45
C LEU A 176 10.39 18.58 -16.89
N LEU A 177 10.92 17.37 -17.12
CA LEU A 177 10.97 16.74 -18.44
C LEU A 177 9.69 15.98 -18.80
N ARG A 178 8.97 15.45 -17.81
CA ARG A 178 7.77 14.63 -17.95
C ARG A 178 6.66 15.04 -16.96
N PRO A 179 6.10 16.26 -17.08
CA PRO A 179 5.01 16.73 -16.22
C PRO A 179 3.69 15.96 -16.40
N ASP A 180 3.61 15.07 -17.40
CA ASP A 180 2.51 14.12 -17.57
C ASP A 180 2.53 12.97 -16.53
N GLN A 181 3.67 12.73 -15.88
CA GLN A 181 3.85 11.62 -14.94
C GLN A 181 3.43 12.02 -13.53
N VAL A 182 2.15 11.78 -13.22
CA VAL A 182 1.56 12.08 -11.90
C VAL A 182 2.25 11.30 -10.78
N ASP A 183 2.58 10.02 -11.01
CA ASP A 183 3.22 9.17 -9.99
C ASP A 183 4.63 9.64 -9.60
N ALA A 184 5.39 10.21 -10.54
CA ALA A 184 6.69 10.81 -10.26
C ALA A 184 6.56 12.14 -9.50
N GLN A 185 5.50 12.92 -9.77
CA GLN A 185 5.19 14.15 -9.03
C GLN A 185 4.74 13.82 -7.59
N VAL A 186 3.86 12.85 -7.39
CA VAL A 186 3.51 12.34 -6.05
C VAL A 186 4.75 11.74 -5.36
N GLY A 187 5.61 11.05 -6.11
CA GLY A 187 6.88 10.52 -5.65
C GLY A 187 7.83 11.57 -5.08
N LEU A 188 7.94 12.74 -5.71
CA LEU A 188 8.68 13.88 -5.16
C LEU A 188 8.11 14.38 -3.82
N PHE A 189 6.78 14.43 -3.68
CA PHE A 189 6.15 14.78 -2.40
C PHE A 189 6.45 13.75 -1.30
N ARG A 190 6.47 12.45 -1.64
CA ARG A 190 6.88 11.39 -0.69
C ARG A 190 8.36 11.50 -0.30
N LEU A 191 9.26 11.77 -1.25
CA LEU A 191 10.69 11.95 -1.00
C LEU A 191 10.96 13.09 -0.01
N TYR A 192 10.26 14.22 -0.15
CA TYR A 192 10.35 15.31 0.83
C TYR A 192 9.72 14.97 2.19
N ARG A 193 8.61 14.22 2.25
CA ARG A 193 8.04 13.73 3.52
C ARG A 193 9.02 12.81 4.26
N HIS A 194 9.64 11.88 3.54
CA HIS A 194 10.65 10.94 4.04
C HIS A 194 11.89 11.70 4.59
N TYR A 195 12.43 12.67 3.83
CA TYR A 195 13.51 13.54 4.31
C TYR A 195 13.16 14.28 5.61
N ILE A 196 11.94 14.80 5.73
CA ILE A 196 11.45 15.51 6.93
C ILE A 196 11.22 14.58 8.13
N ALA A 197 11.01 13.28 7.90
CA ALA A 197 10.82 12.29 8.96
C ALA A 197 12.15 11.77 9.54
N GLU A 198 13.18 11.60 8.70
CA GLU A 198 14.48 11.03 9.09
C GLU A 198 15.55 12.10 9.39
N THR A 199 15.33 13.38 9.05
CA THR A 199 16.25 14.51 9.32
C THR A 199 15.78 15.36 10.48
N ASP A 200 16.70 15.80 11.35
CA ASP A 200 16.37 16.70 12.46
C ASP A 200 15.78 18.04 11.96
N PRO A 201 14.68 18.56 12.55
CA PRO A 201 14.07 19.82 12.13
C PRO A 201 15.01 21.03 12.10
N ASP A 202 16.02 21.11 12.99
CA ASP A 202 16.97 22.23 13.03
C ASP A 202 18.00 22.15 11.87
N GLU A 203 18.18 21.00 11.23
CA GLU A 203 18.93 20.83 9.98
C GLU A 203 18.03 20.96 8.73
N ALA A 204 16.86 20.31 8.74
CA ALA A 204 15.94 20.31 7.61
C ALA A 204 15.37 21.70 7.29
N LEU A 205 15.04 22.49 8.32
CA LEU A 205 14.42 23.81 8.16
C LEU A 205 15.31 24.83 7.40
N PRO A 206 16.59 25.08 7.79
CA PRO A 206 17.45 26.00 7.05
C PRO A 206 17.79 25.49 5.64
N TRP A 207 17.95 24.17 5.45
CA TRP A 207 18.19 23.61 4.11
C TRP A 207 16.99 23.84 3.19
N LEU A 208 15.76 23.52 3.62
CA LEU A 208 14.52 23.76 2.85
C LEU A 208 14.31 25.24 2.53
N GLN A 209 14.61 26.15 3.46
CA GLN A 209 14.54 27.59 3.23
C GLN A 209 15.58 28.06 2.19
N SER A 210 16.79 27.49 2.19
CA SER A 210 17.86 27.86 1.24
C SER A 210 17.52 27.56 -0.22
N LEU A 211 16.59 26.63 -0.47
CA LEU A 211 16.14 26.27 -1.82
C LEU A 211 15.41 27.42 -2.55
N GLY A 212 14.83 28.39 -1.81
CA GLY A 212 14.16 29.58 -2.36
C GLY A 212 12.99 29.33 -3.33
N SER A 213 12.53 28.08 -3.44
CA SER A 213 11.54 27.61 -4.43
C SER A 213 10.21 27.28 -3.75
N ASP A 214 9.13 27.19 -4.52
CA ASP A 214 7.80 26.82 -3.99
C ASP A 214 7.81 25.49 -3.22
N TYR A 215 8.61 24.51 -3.66
CA TYR A 215 8.83 23.26 -2.95
C TYR A 215 9.55 23.50 -1.61
N GLY A 216 10.61 24.30 -1.61
CA GLY A 216 11.30 24.71 -0.38
C GLY A 216 10.36 25.42 0.60
N HIS A 217 9.54 26.37 0.13
CA HIS A 217 8.55 27.08 0.94
C HIS A 217 7.46 26.16 1.49
N TYR A 218 6.87 25.29 0.66
CA TYR A 218 5.82 24.36 1.09
C TYR A 218 6.34 23.36 2.13
N PHE A 219 7.51 22.77 1.90
CA PHE A 219 8.09 21.81 2.83
C PHE A 219 8.68 22.47 4.10
N THR A 220 9.16 23.71 4.00
CA THR A 220 9.40 24.57 5.19
C THR A 220 8.14 24.66 6.06
N ALA A 221 6.96 24.85 5.46
CA ALA A 221 5.71 24.92 6.21
C ALA A 221 5.29 23.56 6.82
N GLU A 222 5.59 22.42 6.20
CA GLU A 222 5.36 21.10 6.80
C GLU A 222 6.28 20.84 8.01
N VAL A 223 7.57 21.25 7.97
CA VAL A 223 8.46 21.20 9.14
C VAL A 223 7.94 22.11 10.26
N LEU A 224 7.48 23.32 9.93
CA LEU A 224 6.87 24.24 10.89
C LEU A 224 5.57 23.68 11.50
N ARG A 225 4.74 23.00 10.72
CA ARG A 225 3.54 22.29 11.21
C ARG A 225 3.92 21.18 12.20
N ARG A 226 4.86 20.30 11.85
CA ARG A 226 5.33 19.19 12.70
C ARG A 226 5.99 19.70 14.00
N THR A 227 6.78 20.76 13.93
CA THR A 227 7.37 21.45 15.10
C THR A 227 6.38 22.35 15.87
N ARG A 228 5.07 22.25 15.57
CA ARG A 228 3.95 22.95 16.23
C ARG A 228 4.03 24.49 16.15
N ARG A 229 4.79 25.02 15.19
CA ARG A 229 4.90 26.45 14.83
C ARG A 229 3.77 26.84 13.86
N PHE A 230 2.53 26.57 14.25
CA PHE A 230 1.37 26.61 13.37
C PHE A 230 1.14 27.96 12.68
N THR A 231 1.38 29.09 13.35
CA THR A 231 1.23 30.44 12.76
C THR A 231 2.21 30.69 11.62
N ASP A 232 3.45 30.21 11.75
CA ASP A 232 4.47 30.36 10.70
C ASP A 232 4.12 29.48 9.49
N ALA A 233 3.67 28.25 9.74
CA ALA A 233 3.18 27.32 8.71
C ALA A 233 1.95 27.87 7.98
N GLU A 234 0.93 28.34 8.71
CA GLU A 234 -0.28 28.95 8.14
C GLU A 234 0.09 30.14 7.24
N SER A 235 0.97 31.03 7.70
CA SER A 235 1.42 32.21 6.95
C SER A 235 2.01 31.84 5.58
N ILE A 236 2.93 30.87 5.54
CA ILE A 236 3.58 30.42 4.30
C ILE A 236 2.58 29.71 3.37
N LEU A 237 1.75 28.81 3.90
CA LEU A 237 0.73 28.09 3.12
C LEU A 237 -0.32 29.05 2.52
N VAL A 238 -0.77 30.02 3.31
CA VAL A 238 -1.71 31.06 2.87
C VAL A 238 -1.06 32.04 1.88
N GLN A 239 0.26 32.26 1.92
CA GLN A 239 0.97 33.00 0.89
C GLN A 239 1.08 32.21 -0.42
N LEU A 240 1.47 30.93 -0.37
CA LEU A 240 1.54 30.05 -1.54
C LEU A 240 0.19 29.94 -2.26
N LEU A 241 -0.91 29.82 -1.50
CA LEU A 241 -2.27 29.76 -2.06
C LEU A 241 -2.79 31.09 -2.65
N LYS A 242 -2.08 32.22 -2.47
CA LYS A 242 -2.44 33.54 -3.03
C LYS A 242 -1.70 33.88 -4.34
N GLN A 243 -0.65 33.12 -4.69
CA GLN A 243 0.20 33.39 -5.85
C GLN A 243 0.18 32.20 -6.82
N PRO A 244 0.48 32.39 -8.12
CA PRO A 244 0.75 31.28 -9.02
C PRO A 244 1.93 30.46 -8.47
N SER A 245 1.76 29.16 -8.33
CA SER A 245 2.76 28.27 -7.74
C SER A 245 2.85 26.93 -8.48
N LEU A 246 4.02 26.30 -8.42
CA LEU A 246 4.24 24.91 -8.83
C LEU A 246 3.60 23.89 -7.86
N ILE A 247 3.29 24.30 -6.63
CA ILE A 247 2.63 23.47 -5.63
C ILE A 247 1.11 23.51 -5.88
N PRO A 248 0.44 22.37 -6.13
CA PRO A 248 -1.01 22.35 -6.31
C PRO A 248 -1.73 22.84 -5.06
N ALA A 249 -2.81 23.61 -5.26
CA ALA A 249 -3.61 24.15 -4.15
C ALA A 249 -4.10 23.06 -3.17
N GLN A 250 -4.31 21.84 -3.66
CA GLN A 250 -4.66 20.67 -2.85
C GLN A 250 -3.63 20.38 -1.75
N ALA A 251 -2.34 20.47 -2.04
CA ALA A 251 -1.29 20.28 -1.03
C ALA A 251 -1.38 21.36 0.05
N GLY A 252 -1.45 22.64 -0.36
CA GLY A 252 -1.59 23.76 0.58
C GLY A 252 -2.84 23.66 1.46
N TYR A 253 -3.97 23.22 0.88
CA TYR A 253 -5.21 23.00 1.62
C TYR A 253 -5.18 21.78 2.56
N LEU A 254 -4.50 20.69 2.21
CA LEU A 254 -4.28 19.56 3.11
C LEU A 254 -3.38 19.95 4.29
N SER A 255 -2.27 20.62 4.03
CA SER A 255 -1.36 21.12 5.08
C SER A 255 -2.08 22.10 6.02
N LEU A 256 -2.93 22.98 5.49
CA LEU A 256 -3.79 23.84 6.33
C LEU A 256 -4.82 23.02 7.11
N ALA A 257 -5.46 22.01 6.50
CA ALA A 257 -6.41 21.15 7.20
C ALA A 257 -5.74 20.44 8.39
N ARG A 258 -4.56 19.84 8.19
CA ARG A 258 -3.76 19.25 9.27
C ARG A 258 -3.30 20.31 10.29
N THR A 259 -2.89 21.51 9.85
CA THR A 259 -2.47 22.60 10.74
C THR A 259 -3.59 23.10 11.66
N TYR A 260 -4.84 23.12 11.19
CA TYR A 260 -6.00 23.49 12.01
C TYR A 260 -6.49 22.34 12.90
N ALA A 261 -6.45 21.10 12.42
CA ALA A 261 -6.71 19.92 13.24
C ALA A 261 -5.68 19.80 14.40
N SER A 262 -4.39 20.07 14.16
CA SER A 262 -3.37 20.18 15.23
C SER A 262 -3.66 21.28 16.27
N GLN A 263 -4.58 22.21 15.99
CA GLN A 263 -5.04 23.25 16.90
C GLN A 263 -6.44 22.95 17.50
N ASN A 264 -7.08 21.84 17.13
CA ASN A 264 -8.50 21.51 17.44
C ASN A 264 -9.49 22.56 16.86
N ASP A 265 -9.15 23.16 15.71
CA ASP A 265 -10.06 24.02 14.95
C ASP A 265 -10.67 23.24 13.78
N ASP A 266 -11.49 22.27 14.15
CA ASP A 266 -12.11 21.29 13.26
C ASP A 266 -12.89 21.97 12.11
N ALA A 267 -13.59 23.06 12.43
CA ALA A 267 -14.35 23.83 11.46
C ALA A 267 -13.46 24.49 10.39
N ARG A 268 -12.28 25.03 10.74
CA ARG A 268 -11.31 25.49 9.73
C ARG A 268 -10.59 24.32 9.05
N ALA A 269 -10.36 23.21 9.74
CA ALA A 269 -9.72 22.02 9.16
C ALA A 269 -10.55 21.43 8.01
N GLU A 270 -11.82 21.13 8.24
CA GLU A 270 -12.75 20.65 7.20
C GLU A 270 -12.98 21.70 6.11
N ALA A 271 -13.16 22.97 6.47
CA ALA A 271 -13.34 24.04 5.48
C ALA A 271 -12.09 24.23 4.59
N CYS A 272 -10.90 23.83 5.02
CA CYS A 272 -9.71 23.73 4.18
C CYS A 272 -9.72 22.46 3.33
N TYR A 273 -10.04 21.29 3.89
CA TYR A 273 -10.13 20.05 3.12
C TYR A 273 -11.11 20.15 1.95
N TRP A 274 -12.34 20.65 2.16
CA TRP A 274 -13.31 20.79 1.07
C TRP A 274 -12.90 21.82 0.02
N LYS A 275 -12.18 22.90 0.39
CA LYS A 275 -11.56 23.80 -0.60
C LYS A 275 -10.50 23.07 -1.42
N GLY A 276 -9.72 22.17 -0.81
CA GLY A 276 -8.81 21.26 -1.50
C GLY A 276 -9.54 20.40 -2.53
N VAL A 277 -10.56 19.67 -2.10
CA VAL A 277 -11.39 18.81 -2.96
C VAL A 277 -12.04 19.61 -4.09
N ASP A 278 -12.80 20.66 -3.77
CA ASP A 278 -13.61 21.38 -4.77
C ASP A 278 -12.77 22.13 -5.80
N SER A 279 -11.53 22.52 -5.45
CA SER A 279 -10.57 23.12 -6.36
C SER A 279 -9.80 22.13 -7.26
N ILE A 280 -10.07 20.81 -7.19
CA ILE A 280 -9.42 19.81 -8.07
C ILE A 280 -9.69 20.16 -9.55
N SER A 281 -8.58 20.43 -10.24
CA SER A 281 -8.47 20.80 -11.66
C SER A 281 -7.33 20.06 -12.37
N SER A 282 -6.73 19.07 -11.70
CA SER A 282 -5.64 18.25 -12.24
C SER A 282 -5.57 16.88 -11.56
N TRP A 283 -4.99 15.92 -12.28
CA TRP A 283 -4.75 14.57 -11.78
C TRP A 283 -3.80 14.53 -10.58
N LEU A 284 -2.78 15.40 -10.55
CA LEU A 284 -1.90 15.55 -9.39
C LEU A 284 -2.66 16.08 -8.17
N GLY A 285 -3.52 17.09 -8.34
CA GLY A 285 -4.38 17.57 -7.26
C GLY A 285 -5.25 16.47 -6.67
N ALA A 286 -5.91 15.67 -7.52
CA ALA A 286 -6.69 14.52 -7.07
C ALA A 286 -5.82 13.44 -6.38
N ALA A 287 -4.63 13.16 -6.90
CA ALA A 287 -3.70 12.19 -6.32
C ALA A 287 -3.17 12.62 -4.94
N LEU A 288 -2.89 13.92 -4.74
CA LEU A 288 -2.45 14.43 -3.44
C LEU A 288 -3.55 14.34 -2.37
N ILE A 289 -4.82 14.58 -2.72
CA ILE A 289 -5.95 14.28 -1.82
C ILE A 289 -6.03 12.78 -1.52
N PHE A 290 -5.78 11.92 -2.51
CA PHE A 290 -5.80 10.46 -2.33
C PHE A 290 -4.66 9.93 -1.45
N GLU A 291 -3.48 10.56 -1.43
CA GLU A 291 -2.35 10.12 -0.61
C GLU A 291 -2.64 10.10 0.90
N ASP A 292 -3.47 11.02 1.38
CA ASP A 292 -3.87 11.01 2.79
C ASP A 292 -4.96 9.94 3.06
N LEU A 293 -5.78 9.60 2.05
CA LEU A 293 -6.91 8.66 2.14
C LEU A 293 -6.54 7.18 1.92
N LYS A 294 -5.40 6.88 1.30
CA LYS A 294 -5.03 5.52 0.82
C LYS A 294 -4.99 4.45 1.92
N TYR A 295 -4.88 4.84 3.19
CA TYR A 295 -4.86 3.94 4.34
C TYR A 295 -6.26 3.45 4.75
N VAL A 296 -7.29 4.32 4.60
CA VAL A 296 -8.68 4.08 5.04
C VAL A 296 -9.60 3.60 3.90
N ILE A 297 -9.14 3.64 2.65
CA ILE A 297 -9.89 3.16 1.47
C ILE A 297 -10.13 1.65 1.46
N SER A 298 -11.30 1.18 1.01
CA SER A 298 -11.56 -0.25 0.76
C SER A 298 -11.09 -0.70 -0.63
N ASN A 299 -10.91 -2.01 -0.86
CA ASN A 299 -10.56 -2.56 -2.19
C ASN A 299 -11.53 -2.10 -3.29
N ARG A 300 -12.84 -2.07 -2.99
CA ARG A 300 -13.89 -1.64 -3.91
C ARG A 300 -13.80 -0.14 -4.22
N GLU A 301 -13.49 0.68 -3.22
CA GLU A 301 -13.33 2.13 -3.41
C GLU A 301 -12.04 2.47 -4.15
N LEU A 302 -10.96 1.69 -3.97
CA LEU A 302 -9.73 1.79 -4.74
C LEU A 302 -9.97 1.47 -6.23
N GLU A 303 -10.67 0.38 -6.51
CA GLU A 303 -11.06 -0.01 -7.88
C GLU A 303 -12.01 1.03 -8.51
N GLN A 304 -12.96 1.56 -7.73
CA GLN A 304 -13.80 2.68 -8.17
C GLN A 304 -12.93 3.90 -8.49
N TYR A 305 -12.05 4.33 -7.58
CA TYR A 305 -11.19 5.52 -7.77
C TYR A 305 -10.30 5.40 -9.01
N ASN A 306 -9.74 4.22 -9.26
CA ASN A 306 -8.89 3.94 -10.42
C ASN A 306 -9.67 3.88 -11.75
N SER A 307 -10.99 3.66 -11.71
CA SER A 307 -11.86 3.70 -12.90
C SER A 307 -12.32 5.11 -13.31
N LEU A 308 -12.10 6.14 -12.49
CA LEU A 308 -12.61 7.49 -12.73
C LEU A 308 -11.75 8.21 -13.78
N SER A 309 -12.39 8.80 -14.78
CA SER A 309 -11.74 9.41 -15.96
C SER A 309 -11.79 10.95 -15.99
N SER A 310 -12.25 11.61 -14.92
CA SER A 310 -12.38 13.08 -14.87
C SER A 310 -12.37 13.68 -13.46
N ASP A 311 -11.91 14.93 -13.35
CA ASP A 311 -11.86 15.72 -12.10
C ASP A 311 -13.21 15.85 -11.40
N ARG A 312 -14.30 15.91 -12.18
CA ARG A 312 -15.67 15.96 -11.62
C ARG A 312 -16.03 14.64 -10.92
N GLN A 313 -15.63 13.50 -11.49
CA GLN A 313 -15.81 12.20 -10.85
C GLN A 313 -14.91 12.04 -9.62
N LYS A 314 -13.65 12.50 -9.69
CA LYS A 314 -12.71 12.49 -8.54
C LYS A 314 -13.27 13.29 -7.37
N ARG A 315 -13.79 14.51 -7.62
CA ARG A 315 -14.50 15.32 -6.60
C ARG A 315 -15.73 14.62 -6.03
N ALA A 316 -16.62 14.12 -6.89
CA ALA A 316 -17.81 13.40 -6.45
C ALA A 316 -17.48 12.12 -5.65
N PHE A 317 -16.34 11.47 -5.95
CA PHE A 317 -15.83 10.34 -5.17
C PHE A 317 -15.42 10.78 -3.76
N PHE A 318 -14.64 11.85 -3.59
CA PHE A 318 -14.20 12.30 -2.26
C PHE A 318 -15.36 12.81 -1.39
N HIS A 319 -16.31 13.56 -1.98
CA HIS A 319 -17.57 13.92 -1.31
C HIS A 319 -18.36 12.67 -0.88
N GLY A 320 -18.54 11.70 -1.79
CA GLY A 320 -19.24 10.45 -1.48
C GLY A 320 -18.49 9.52 -0.52
N PHE A 321 -17.16 9.61 -0.44
CA PHE A 321 -16.32 8.78 0.42
C PHE A 321 -16.51 9.13 1.90
N TRP A 322 -16.51 10.43 2.22
CA TRP A 322 -16.75 10.93 3.58
C TRP A 322 -18.23 11.04 3.93
N GLY A 323 -19.10 11.40 2.98
CA GLY A 323 -20.55 11.44 3.22
C GLY A 323 -21.19 10.07 3.52
N ARG A 324 -20.51 8.95 3.18
CA ARG A 324 -20.89 7.59 3.61
C ARG A 324 -20.28 7.17 4.95
N ARG A 325 -19.31 7.92 5.45
CA ARG A 325 -18.53 7.64 6.67
C ARG A 325 -18.84 8.62 7.81
N ASP A 326 -19.76 9.55 7.58
CA ASP A 326 -20.20 10.52 8.57
C ASP A 326 -21.20 9.88 9.53
N PRO A 327 -20.86 9.71 10.82
CA PRO A 327 -21.81 9.16 11.79
C PRO A 327 -22.87 10.19 12.21
N MET A 328 -22.71 11.48 11.90
CA MET A 328 -23.68 12.53 12.21
C MET A 328 -23.87 13.52 11.03
N PRO A 329 -24.48 13.11 9.89
CA PRO A 329 -24.66 13.98 8.70
C PRO A 329 -25.52 15.24 8.89
N ALA A 330 -26.04 15.48 10.11
CA ALA A 330 -26.77 16.68 10.50
C ALA A 330 -25.95 17.63 11.39
N ALA A 331 -24.69 17.30 11.68
CA ALA A 331 -23.76 18.16 12.41
C ALA A 331 -23.24 19.30 11.53
N ALA A 332 -22.55 20.27 12.16
CA ALA A 332 -21.90 21.37 11.45
C ALA A 332 -20.56 20.96 10.78
N ILE A 333 -20.04 19.77 11.11
CA ILE A 333 -18.79 19.20 10.62
C ILE A 333 -18.93 17.68 10.39
N ASN A 334 -18.16 17.13 9.46
CA ASN A 334 -18.02 15.68 9.25
C ASN A 334 -17.06 15.08 10.28
N TYR A 335 -17.59 14.44 11.31
CA TYR A 335 -16.78 13.93 12.44
C TYR A 335 -15.70 12.94 12.02
N ARG A 336 -15.96 12.06 11.05
CA ARG A 336 -14.99 11.01 10.65
C ARG A 336 -13.83 11.55 9.79
N LEU A 337 -14.06 12.62 9.01
CA LEU A 337 -13.02 13.37 8.31
C LEU A 337 -12.08 14.07 9.30
N ILE A 338 -12.62 14.68 10.35
CA ILE A 338 -11.84 15.34 11.40
C ILE A 338 -11.07 14.32 12.25
N GLU A 339 -11.74 13.24 12.67
CA GLU A 339 -11.13 12.09 13.33
C GLU A 339 -10.00 11.47 12.47
N HIS A 340 -10.15 11.44 11.14
CA HIS A 340 -9.08 11.01 10.25
C HIS A 340 -7.87 11.95 10.28
N PHE A 341 -8.06 13.26 10.29
CA PHE A 341 -6.92 14.19 10.41
C PHE A 341 -6.21 14.09 11.76
N HIS A 342 -6.95 14.01 12.87
CA HIS A 342 -6.34 13.80 14.20
C HIS A 342 -5.54 12.48 14.25
N ARG A 343 -6.09 11.38 13.72
CA ARG A 343 -5.37 10.12 13.60
C ARG A 343 -4.19 10.18 12.62
N TYR A 344 -4.28 10.95 11.53
CA TYR A 344 -3.17 11.15 10.59
C TYR A 344 -2.00 11.86 11.28
N ILE A 345 -2.28 12.95 12.00
CA ILE A 345 -1.27 13.74 12.71
C ILE A 345 -0.61 12.91 13.81
N GLN A 346 -1.37 12.14 14.59
CA GLN A 346 -0.78 11.25 15.60
C GLN A 346 0.00 10.08 14.96
N ALA A 347 -0.39 9.60 13.76
CA ALA A 347 0.41 8.63 13.02
C ALA A 347 1.71 9.20 12.47
N GLU A 348 1.76 10.48 12.10
CA GLU A 348 3.01 11.20 11.81
C GLU A 348 3.93 11.31 13.04
N GLU A 349 3.36 11.43 14.26
CA GLU A 349 4.14 11.56 15.50
C GLU A 349 4.60 10.20 16.08
N GLU A 350 3.84 9.11 15.91
CA GLU A 350 4.10 7.82 16.59
C GLU A 350 4.48 6.64 15.66
N PHE A 351 3.97 6.62 14.42
CA PHE A 351 3.93 5.40 13.60
C PHE A 351 4.73 5.46 12.29
N GLU A 352 5.47 6.54 12.02
CA GLU A 352 6.29 6.60 10.80
C GLU A 352 7.41 5.55 10.78
N PHE A 353 7.59 4.97 9.59
CA PHE A 353 8.66 4.05 9.25
C PHE A 353 8.81 3.94 7.72
N TYR A 354 9.82 4.62 7.15
CA TYR A 354 10.10 4.61 5.72
C TYR A 354 11.08 3.48 5.29
N GLY A 355 11.66 2.76 6.25
CA GLY A 355 12.68 1.73 6.00
C GLY A 355 12.16 0.45 5.32
N PHE A 356 13.09 -0.39 4.88
CA PHE A 356 12.77 -1.56 4.03
C PHE A 356 11.93 -2.63 4.75
N ARG A 357 10.66 -2.75 4.34
CA ARG A 357 9.67 -3.71 4.86
C ARG A 357 9.86 -5.15 4.33
N THR A 358 11.10 -5.64 4.32
CA THR A 358 11.54 -6.88 3.62
C THR A 358 10.77 -8.16 3.98
N GLY A 359 10.80 -9.14 3.07
CA GLY A 359 10.23 -10.46 3.30
C GLY A 359 10.93 -11.30 4.39
N PHE A 360 12.21 -11.05 4.68
CA PHE A 360 12.93 -11.76 5.75
C PHE A 360 12.59 -11.21 7.15
N SER A 361 12.28 -9.92 7.27
CA SER A 361 11.87 -9.29 8.53
C SER A 361 10.36 -9.36 8.80
N ASN A 362 9.57 -9.93 7.88
CA ASN A 362 8.16 -10.19 8.11
C ASN A 362 7.96 -11.29 9.19
N PRO A 363 7.22 -11.04 10.28
CA PRO A 363 6.95 -12.07 11.28
C PRO A 363 5.99 -13.14 10.75
N ASP A 364 4.97 -12.77 9.94
CA ASP A 364 4.08 -13.73 9.28
C ASP A 364 4.76 -14.42 8.08
N ARG A 365 5.63 -15.38 8.37
CA ARG A 365 6.39 -16.14 7.36
C ARG A 365 5.50 -17.04 6.50
N THR A 366 4.39 -17.51 7.07
CA THR A 366 3.43 -18.44 6.45
C THR A 366 2.33 -17.75 5.65
N LYS A 367 2.26 -16.41 5.67
CA LYS A 367 1.23 -15.60 5.01
C LYS A 367 -0.19 -15.98 5.47
N VAL A 368 -0.38 -16.10 6.78
CA VAL A 368 -1.69 -16.29 7.42
C VAL A 368 -2.56 -15.05 7.21
N LEU A 369 -2.00 -13.86 7.43
CA LEU A 369 -2.77 -12.62 7.48
C LEU A 369 -3.12 -12.11 6.09
N LYS A 370 -4.42 -12.09 5.77
CA LYS A 370 -4.94 -11.58 4.49
C LYS A 370 -5.07 -10.05 4.53
N GLN A 371 -4.12 -9.39 3.87
CA GLN A 371 -4.06 -7.93 3.77
C GLN A 371 -4.81 -7.42 2.52
N PRO A 372 -5.63 -6.34 2.62
CA PRO A 372 -6.29 -5.74 1.46
C PRO A 372 -5.30 -4.98 0.57
N LYS A 373 -5.69 -4.66 -0.67
CA LYS A 373 -4.86 -3.92 -1.64
C LYS A 373 -4.37 -2.57 -1.08
N ALA A 374 -5.19 -1.91 -0.25
CA ALA A 374 -4.86 -0.67 0.43
C ALA A 374 -3.62 -0.77 1.34
N PHE A 375 -3.39 -1.92 1.98
CA PHE A 375 -2.23 -2.15 2.86
C PHE A 375 -0.89 -1.97 2.12
N TYR A 376 -0.83 -2.36 0.85
CA TYR A 376 0.37 -2.26 0.01
C TYR A 376 0.59 -0.86 -0.60
N LEU A 377 -0.39 0.05 -0.51
CA LEU A 377 -0.25 1.46 -0.91
C LEU A 377 0.57 2.28 0.09
N ASN A 378 0.67 1.81 1.34
CA ASN A 378 1.46 2.42 2.39
C ASN A 378 2.96 2.45 2.04
N LYS A 379 3.61 3.61 2.24
CA LYS A 379 5.07 3.82 2.17
C LYS A 379 5.62 4.60 3.37
N GLU A 380 4.77 4.98 4.33
CA GLU A 380 5.07 5.98 5.35
C GLU A 380 4.96 5.45 6.79
N PHE A 381 4.06 4.49 7.06
CA PHE A 381 3.75 4.02 8.42
C PHE A 381 4.11 2.55 8.67
N ASN A 382 4.32 2.19 9.93
CA ASN A 382 4.38 0.81 10.40
C ASN A 382 2.97 0.17 10.50
N ASP A 383 2.89 -1.14 10.80
CA ASP A 383 1.60 -1.85 10.82
C ASP A 383 0.65 -1.42 11.95
N PRO A 384 1.12 -1.11 13.18
CA PRO A 384 0.30 -0.42 14.19
C PRO A 384 -0.37 0.86 13.68
N GLY A 385 0.37 1.70 12.94
CA GLY A 385 -0.19 2.92 12.32
C GLY A 385 -1.34 2.65 11.36
N LEU A 386 -1.29 1.56 10.59
CA LEU A 386 -2.38 1.16 9.68
C LEU A 386 -3.64 0.70 10.42
N ILE A 387 -3.48 0.02 11.56
CA ILE A 387 -4.61 -0.32 12.45
C ILE A 387 -5.15 0.97 13.09
N PHE A 388 -4.28 1.83 13.62
CA PHE A 388 -4.64 3.07 14.31
C PHE A 388 -5.47 4.04 13.43
N LEU A 389 -5.09 4.26 12.17
CA LEU A 389 -5.79 5.15 11.25
C LEU A 389 -7.27 4.76 11.03
N ARG A 390 -7.59 3.45 11.16
CA ARG A 390 -8.93 2.88 10.98
C ARG A 390 -9.68 2.63 12.29
N GLN A 391 -9.00 2.07 13.28
CA GLN A 391 -9.62 1.58 14.52
C GLN A 391 -9.50 2.58 15.67
N GLY A 392 -8.62 3.59 15.56
CA GLY A 392 -8.31 4.53 16.63
C GLY A 392 -7.31 3.97 17.63
N PRO A 393 -7.08 4.65 18.77
CA PRO A 393 -6.27 4.11 19.86
C PRO A 393 -6.86 2.79 20.38
N ALA A 394 -6.00 1.84 20.72
CA ALA A 394 -6.41 0.60 21.37
C ALA A 394 -6.96 0.88 22.78
N ASP A 395 -8.01 0.15 23.18
CA ASP A 395 -8.61 0.29 24.51
C ASP A 395 -7.65 -0.17 25.63
N LYS A 396 -6.70 -1.06 25.27
CA LYS A 396 -5.59 -1.50 26.11
C LYS A 396 -4.42 -1.97 25.23
N ILE A 397 -3.20 -1.74 25.69
CA ILE A 397 -1.96 -2.25 25.08
C ILE A 397 -1.22 -3.12 26.11
N GLU A 398 -0.72 -4.28 25.67
CA GLU A 398 0.29 -5.08 26.38
C GLU A 398 1.61 -5.08 25.62
N ARG A 399 2.73 -5.09 26.35
CA ARG A 399 4.09 -5.07 25.80
C ARG A 399 4.98 -6.02 26.61
N THR A 400 5.86 -6.72 25.93
CA THR A 400 6.87 -7.61 26.54
C THR A 400 8.24 -7.31 25.97
N MET A 401 9.30 -7.81 26.61
CA MET A 401 10.62 -7.79 25.97
C MET A 401 10.67 -8.71 24.75
N GLY A 402 9.82 -9.74 24.70
CA GLY A 402 9.76 -10.70 23.61
C GLY A 402 10.79 -11.83 23.72
N ASN A 403 10.81 -12.69 22.71
CA ASN A 403 11.65 -13.88 22.68
C ASN A 403 13.00 -13.65 22.00
N LEU A 404 13.96 -14.55 22.26
CA LEU A 404 15.20 -14.65 21.48
C LEU A 404 14.89 -14.87 19.99
N SER A 405 15.49 -14.07 19.13
CA SER A 405 15.24 -14.09 17.69
C SER A 405 15.78 -15.36 17.04
N THR A 406 14.99 -15.96 16.15
CA THR A 406 15.45 -17.08 15.30
C THR A 406 16.58 -16.70 14.33
N PHE A 407 16.92 -15.41 14.23
CA PHE A 407 17.97 -14.88 13.37
C PHE A 407 19.26 -14.47 14.11
N GLY A 408 19.31 -14.53 15.44
CA GLY A 408 20.51 -14.14 16.18
C GLY A 408 20.50 -14.57 17.65
N LEU A 409 21.58 -15.20 18.11
CA LEU A 409 21.76 -15.70 19.48
C LEU A 409 21.82 -14.60 20.56
N THR A 410 21.74 -13.32 20.17
CA THR A 410 21.84 -12.15 21.06
C THR A 410 20.81 -11.07 20.75
N SER A 411 19.91 -11.26 19.77
CA SER A 411 18.80 -10.33 19.52
C SER A 411 17.52 -10.86 20.17
N ILE A 412 16.78 -9.95 20.77
CA ILE A 412 15.45 -10.17 21.33
C ILE A 412 14.50 -9.43 20.40
N ASP A 413 13.37 -10.06 20.04
CA ASP A 413 12.35 -9.51 19.14
C ASP A 413 11.13 -9.05 19.98
N PRO A 414 10.97 -7.74 20.29
CA PRO A 414 9.87 -7.26 21.12
C PRO A 414 8.50 -7.53 20.53
N HIS A 415 7.53 -7.81 21.41
CA HIS A 415 6.13 -7.98 21.06
C HIS A 415 5.24 -6.92 21.72
N GLU A 416 4.19 -6.56 21.00
CA GLU A 416 3.14 -5.66 21.45
C GLU A 416 1.79 -6.22 21.02
N SER A 417 0.79 -6.17 21.89
CA SER A 417 -0.58 -6.59 21.58
C SER A 417 -1.56 -5.45 21.85
N TRP A 418 -2.41 -5.13 20.87
CA TRP A 418 -3.44 -4.09 20.97
C TRP A 418 -4.81 -4.72 21.11
N LEU A 419 -5.47 -4.42 22.22
CA LEU A 419 -6.78 -4.94 22.56
C LEU A 419 -7.84 -3.87 22.31
N TYR A 420 -8.86 -4.25 21.54
CA TYR A 420 -10.07 -3.48 21.31
C TYR A 420 -11.22 -4.29 21.90
N TYR A 421 -11.90 -3.74 22.90
CA TYR A 421 -13.01 -4.43 23.56
C TYR A 421 -14.24 -4.48 22.64
N ALA A 422 -15.12 -5.47 22.88
CA ALA A 422 -16.38 -5.57 22.17
C ALA A 422 -17.27 -4.34 22.46
N TYR A 423 -17.85 -3.74 21.42
CA TYR A 423 -18.67 -2.54 21.50
C TYR A 423 -19.83 -2.60 20.50
N GLY A 424 -21.07 -2.58 21.02
CA GLY A 424 -22.26 -2.80 20.18
C GLY A 424 -22.20 -4.16 19.48
N ASP A 425 -22.26 -4.15 18.15
CA ASP A 425 -22.10 -5.34 17.30
C ASP A 425 -20.62 -5.64 16.93
N GLU A 426 -19.65 -4.80 17.32
CA GLU A 426 -18.24 -5.11 17.10
C GLU A 426 -17.73 -6.14 18.13
N PRO A 427 -17.15 -7.28 17.69
CA PRO A 427 -16.52 -8.24 18.59
C PRO A 427 -15.19 -7.71 19.14
N GLN A 428 -14.72 -8.30 20.25
CA GLN A 428 -13.37 -8.06 20.78
C GLN A 428 -12.31 -8.47 19.74
N ARG A 429 -11.28 -7.65 19.55
CA ARG A 429 -10.14 -7.90 18.64
C ARG A 429 -8.83 -7.73 19.43
N ILE A 430 -7.83 -8.58 19.15
CA ILE A 430 -6.51 -8.55 19.80
C ILE A 430 -5.45 -8.66 18.70
N PHE A 431 -4.90 -7.53 18.26
CA PHE A 431 -3.89 -7.52 17.21
C PHE A 431 -2.50 -7.73 17.78
N HIS A 432 -1.71 -8.63 17.20
CA HIS A 432 -0.33 -8.87 17.64
C HIS A 432 0.69 -8.24 16.68
N PHE A 433 1.73 -7.60 17.25
CA PHE A 433 2.83 -6.99 16.51
C PHE A 433 4.18 -7.47 17.04
N ALA A 434 5.15 -7.59 16.13
CA ALA A 434 6.54 -7.95 16.43
C ALA A 434 7.53 -7.01 15.74
N ARG A 435 8.64 -6.70 16.41
CA ARG A 435 9.73 -5.86 15.86
C ARG A 435 11.00 -6.69 15.60
N ARG A 436 10.92 -7.56 14.59
CA ARG A 436 11.92 -8.60 14.29
C ARG A 436 13.28 -8.02 13.89
N ASN A 437 14.31 -8.24 14.72
CA ASN A 437 15.74 -7.94 14.50
C ASN A 437 16.02 -6.56 13.87
N THR A 438 15.24 -5.54 14.24
CA THR A 438 15.34 -4.17 13.72
C THR A 438 15.36 -3.17 14.88
N ALA A 439 16.36 -2.29 14.92
CA ALA A 439 16.43 -1.21 15.91
C ALA A 439 15.42 -0.08 15.63
N ALA A 440 15.06 0.12 14.35
CA ALA A 440 14.11 1.11 13.86
C ALA A 440 12.64 0.73 14.11
N ASN A 441 11.71 1.65 13.83
CA ASN A 441 10.27 1.58 14.13
C ASN A 441 9.45 0.55 13.29
N ASN A 442 10.09 -0.51 12.79
CA ASN A 442 9.53 -1.55 11.92
C ASN A 442 8.63 -2.55 12.70
N TRP A 443 7.57 -2.06 13.33
CA TRP A 443 6.54 -2.91 13.92
C TRP A 443 5.67 -3.54 12.84
N ARG A 444 5.51 -4.87 12.90
CA ARG A 444 4.85 -5.67 11.88
C ARG A 444 3.78 -6.58 12.47
N LEU A 445 2.62 -6.65 11.81
CA LEU A 445 1.52 -7.55 12.20
C LEU A 445 1.96 -9.03 12.12
N THR A 446 1.59 -9.81 13.14
CA THR A 446 1.86 -11.24 13.28
C THR A 446 0.60 -11.96 13.73
N PRO A 447 0.29 -13.19 13.26
CA PRO A 447 -0.95 -13.88 13.61
C PRO A 447 -0.97 -14.43 15.05
N LEU A 448 0.15 -14.39 15.76
CA LEU A 448 0.34 -14.81 17.16
C LEU A 448 1.49 -14.01 17.83
N PRO A 449 1.54 -13.94 19.17
CA PRO A 449 2.66 -13.32 19.90
C PRO A 449 3.89 -14.26 19.88
N GLY A 450 4.65 -14.20 18.78
CA GLY A 450 5.83 -15.04 18.51
C GLY A 450 5.59 -16.09 17.43
N ASP A 451 6.65 -16.82 17.05
CA ASP A 451 6.53 -17.95 16.12
C ASP A 451 5.72 -19.10 16.76
N PRO A 452 4.98 -19.93 16.01
CA PRO A 452 4.23 -21.08 16.55
C PRO A 452 5.04 -22.13 17.33
N GLY A 453 6.38 -22.10 17.26
CA GLY A 453 7.28 -22.93 18.06
C GLY A 453 8.09 -22.16 19.13
N LEU A 454 7.95 -20.83 19.18
CA LEU A 454 8.61 -19.90 20.11
C LEU A 454 7.61 -18.77 20.46
N LEU A 455 6.46 -19.16 21.04
CA LEU A 455 5.48 -18.23 21.55
C LEU A 455 6.01 -17.52 22.80
N ASP A 456 5.62 -16.27 22.97
CA ASP A 456 6.01 -15.43 24.10
C ASP A 456 5.17 -15.76 25.32
N ASN A 457 5.78 -16.47 26.29
CA ASN A 457 5.09 -16.91 27.49
C ASN A 457 4.63 -15.75 28.39
N GLU A 458 5.36 -14.63 28.42
CA GLU A 458 4.99 -13.43 29.18
C GLU A 458 3.76 -12.77 28.54
N MET A 459 3.74 -12.67 27.20
CA MET A 459 2.60 -12.12 26.47
C MET A 459 1.38 -13.05 26.57
N LEU A 460 1.56 -14.38 26.52
CA LEU A 460 0.48 -15.34 26.74
C LEU A 460 -0.12 -15.24 28.16
N GLU A 461 0.69 -14.92 29.18
CA GLU A 461 0.20 -14.72 30.55
C GLU A 461 -0.58 -13.40 30.67
N ASN A 462 -0.03 -12.30 30.12
CA ASN A 462 -0.71 -11.00 30.09
C ASN A 462 -2.05 -11.07 29.33
N LEU A 463 -2.13 -11.86 28.25
CA LEU A 463 -3.33 -12.01 27.44
C LEU A 463 -4.36 -13.00 28.01
N ALA A 464 -3.97 -13.86 28.96
CA ALA A 464 -4.83 -14.91 29.54
C ALA A 464 -6.12 -14.37 30.20
N ILE A 465 -6.11 -13.12 30.68
CA ILE A 465 -7.26 -12.46 31.29
C ILE A 465 -8.30 -11.94 30.27
N TYR A 466 -7.91 -11.83 28.99
CA TYR A 466 -8.75 -11.32 27.90
C TYR A 466 -9.26 -12.44 26.97
N ASP A 467 -8.49 -13.52 26.81
CA ASP A 467 -8.93 -14.76 26.18
C ASP A 467 -8.27 -15.98 26.84
N ALA A 468 -9.09 -16.88 27.40
CA ALA A 468 -8.66 -18.10 28.08
C ALA A 468 -7.94 -19.10 27.15
N ARG A 469 -7.97 -18.91 25.83
CA ARG A 469 -7.18 -19.70 24.87
C ARG A 469 -5.67 -19.48 25.04
N TYR A 470 -5.21 -18.28 25.40
CA TYR A 470 -3.78 -18.04 25.63
C TYR A 470 -3.27 -18.78 26.88
N PHE A 471 -4.06 -18.84 27.95
CA PHE A 471 -3.78 -19.69 29.12
C PHE A 471 -3.71 -21.18 28.74
N ARG A 472 -4.65 -21.66 27.90
CA ARG A 472 -4.65 -23.05 27.42
C ARG A 472 -3.50 -23.36 26.46
N LEU A 473 -2.93 -22.39 25.75
CA LEU A 473 -1.71 -22.60 24.98
C LEU A 473 -0.50 -22.92 25.89
N GLN A 474 -0.38 -22.25 27.04
CA GLN A 474 0.69 -22.49 28.03
C GLN A 474 0.54 -23.86 28.73
N GLN A 475 -0.69 -24.27 29.05
CA GLN A 475 -0.97 -25.47 29.86
C GLN A 475 -1.34 -26.71 29.03
N GLY A 476 -1.57 -26.55 27.73
CA GLY A 476 -2.09 -27.59 26.85
C GLY A 476 -1.07 -28.70 26.52
N ASN A 477 -1.59 -29.89 26.20
CA ASN A 477 -0.78 -30.90 25.51
C ASN A 477 -0.56 -30.50 24.05
N SER A 478 0.48 -31.03 23.40
CA SER A 478 0.88 -30.59 22.05
C SER A 478 -0.22 -30.65 20.99
N LEU A 479 -1.11 -31.64 21.03
CA LEU A 479 -2.24 -31.75 20.10
C LEU A 479 -3.32 -30.68 20.36
N GLU A 480 -3.58 -30.36 21.63
CA GLU A 480 -4.48 -29.27 22.02
C GLU A 480 -3.89 -27.91 21.63
N SER A 481 -2.62 -27.65 21.93
CA SER A 481 -1.95 -26.40 21.57
C SER A 481 -1.86 -26.21 20.05
N MET A 482 -1.60 -27.27 19.27
CA MET A 482 -1.67 -27.21 17.80
C MET A 482 -3.06 -26.80 17.29
N LYS A 483 -4.14 -27.31 17.91
CA LYS A 483 -5.50 -26.89 17.55
C LYS A 483 -5.76 -25.44 17.93
N LEU A 484 -5.41 -25.03 19.15
CA LEU A 484 -5.62 -23.67 19.64
C LEU A 484 -4.85 -22.64 18.81
N VAL A 485 -3.61 -22.95 18.39
CA VAL A 485 -2.85 -22.17 17.40
C VAL A 485 -3.64 -22.02 16.11
N ALA A 486 -4.11 -23.12 15.52
CA ALA A 486 -4.81 -23.10 14.23
C ALA A 486 -6.22 -22.46 14.27
N ASP A 487 -6.84 -22.36 15.45
CA ASP A 487 -8.08 -21.61 15.68
C ASP A 487 -7.79 -20.12 15.90
N LEU A 488 -6.85 -19.75 16.79
CA LEU A 488 -6.44 -18.35 17.00
C LEU A 488 -5.90 -17.68 15.73
N GLN A 489 -5.09 -18.39 14.94
CA GLN A 489 -4.57 -17.89 13.66
C GLN A 489 -5.68 -17.58 12.64
N ARG A 490 -6.82 -18.27 12.72
CA ARG A 490 -7.98 -18.05 11.83
C ARG A 490 -8.80 -16.85 12.29
N ASP A 491 -9.04 -16.75 13.60
CA ASP A 491 -9.71 -15.60 14.20
C ASP A 491 -8.93 -14.31 13.92
N GLU A 492 -7.59 -14.33 14.03
CA GLU A 492 -6.74 -13.17 13.77
C GLU A 492 -6.58 -12.87 12.27
N GLU A 493 -6.61 -13.87 11.38
CA GLU A 493 -6.77 -13.65 9.93
C GLU A 493 -8.06 -12.85 9.63
N GLU A 494 -9.18 -13.25 10.23
CA GLU A 494 -10.48 -12.59 10.05
C GLU A 494 -10.53 -11.21 10.71
N ALA A 495 -9.97 -11.06 11.92
CA ALA A 495 -9.91 -9.80 12.66
C ALA A 495 -9.04 -8.77 11.92
N VAL A 496 -7.85 -9.13 11.45
CA VAL A 496 -6.95 -8.24 10.68
C VAL A 496 -7.57 -7.88 9.33
N ALA A 497 -8.15 -8.84 8.60
CA ALA A 497 -8.80 -8.57 7.32
C ALA A 497 -10.01 -7.62 7.48
N THR A 498 -10.79 -7.79 8.55
CA THR A 498 -11.91 -6.91 8.91
C THR A 498 -11.40 -5.53 9.30
N ALA A 499 -10.46 -5.44 10.24
CA ALA A 499 -9.98 -4.17 10.78
C ALA A 499 -9.20 -3.31 9.77
N LEU A 500 -8.59 -3.93 8.76
CA LEU A 500 -7.98 -3.25 7.61
C LEU A 500 -8.98 -2.90 6.49
N THR A 501 -10.27 -3.19 6.64
CA THR A 501 -11.32 -2.83 5.67
C THR A 501 -12.51 -2.07 6.26
N THR A 502 -12.72 -2.10 7.57
CA THR A 502 -13.67 -1.25 8.32
C THR A 502 -13.02 0.02 8.85
N ASP A 503 -13.83 0.85 9.52
CA ASP A 503 -13.45 2.02 10.31
C ASP A 503 -14.24 1.95 11.64
N ARG A 504 -13.59 2.04 12.81
CA ARG A 504 -14.25 2.21 14.13
C ARG A 504 -14.19 3.69 14.50
N HIS A 505 -15.29 4.25 14.99
CA HIS A 505 -15.35 5.61 15.54
C HIS A 505 -14.97 5.62 17.02
N VAL A 506 -14.37 6.72 17.48
CA VAL A 506 -14.13 7.00 18.90
C VAL A 506 -14.93 8.22 19.32
N TRP A 507 -15.90 8.01 20.20
CA TRP A 507 -16.76 9.06 20.73
C TRP A 507 -16.17 9.69 21.99
N ASP A 508 -16.28 11.01 22.08
CA ASP A 508 -16.10 11.73 23.35
C ASP A 508 -17.07 11.24 24.43
N LYS A 509 -16.69 11.39 25.70
CA LYS A 509 -17.47 10.91 26.84
C LYS A 509 -18.77 11.71 27.04
N GLY A 510 -19.81 11.34 26.31
CA GLY A 510 -21.15 11.90 26.41
C GLY A 510 -21.95 11.91 25.10
N THR A 511 -21.30 11.73 23.95
CA THR A 511 -21.98 11.53 22.67
C THR A 511 -22.54 10.10 22.57
N THR A 512 -23.66 9.95 21.86
CA THR A 512 -24.28 8.64 21.57
C THR A 512 -24.67 8.59 20.10
N GLU A 513 -24.46 7.45 19.46
CA GLU A 513 -24.79 7.26 18.04
C GLU A 513 -26.29 7.36 17.80
N PHE A 514 -26.68 8.17 16.81
CA PHE A 514 -28.05 8.23 16.35
C PHE A 514 -28.31 7.17 15.29
N PHE A 515 -28.52 5.92 15.75
CA PHE A 515 -28.79 4.79 14.86
C PHE A 515 -30.09 5.00 14.08
N VAL A 516 -29.98 5.33 12.79
CA VAL A 516 -31.10 5.37 11.85
C VAL A 516 -31.16 4.01 11.14
N PRO A 517 -32.14 3.14 11.44
CA PRO A 517 -32.28 1.87 10.74
C PRO A 517 -32.53 2.12 9.26
N HIS A 518 -31.66 1.56 8.40
CA HIS A 518 -31.85 1.57 6.95
C HIS A 518 -33.07 0.73 6.56
N ALA A 519 -33.79 1.17 5.52
CA ALA A 519 -35.00 0.54 4.97
C ALA A 519 -34.80 0.19 3.48
#